data_AF-A0A9E1W8V6-F1
#
_entry.id   AF-A0A9E1W8V6-F1
#
_cell.length_a   1.000
_cell.length_b   1.000
_cell.length_c   1.000
_cell.angle_alpha   90.00
_cell.angle_beta   90.00
_cell.angle_gamma   90.00
#
_symmetry.space_group_name_H-M   'P 1'
#
loop_
_entity.id
_entity.type
_entity.pdbx_description
1 polymer ?
#
loop_
_entity_poly.entity_id
_entity_poly.type
_entity_poly.pdbx_seq_one_letter_code
_entity_poly.pdbx_strand_id
1 'polypeptide(L)'
;MKLHLTALPGKFCVVRQDKDAALPDWFSLKSPLACACRTADELSLLSPQQDVPAAVPGERNLRAFKVAGPLEFTQTGILAAIAA
;
A
#
# COMPACT_ATOMS: atom_id res chain seq x y z
N MET A 1 -12.73 11.82 -17.33
CA MET A 1 -12.64 12.33 -15.94
C MET A 1 -11.23 12.84 -15.72
N LYS A 2 -11.03 14.05 -15.20
CA LYS A 2 -9.69 14.56 -14.88
C LYS A 2 -9.43 14.36 -13.39
N LEU A 3 -8.44 13.54 -13.06
CA LEU A 3 -8.04 13.25 -11.67
C LEU A 3 -6.81 14.07 -11.30
N HIS A 4 -6.74 14.48 -10.04
CA HIS A 4 -5.55 15.09 -9.47
C HIS A 4 -4.85 14.07 -8.59
N LEU A 5 -3.63 13.69 -8.99
CA LEU A 5 -2.78 12.75 -8.26
C LEU A 5 -1.68 13.52 -7.55
N THR A 6 -1.48 13.26 -6.27
CA THR A 6 -0.35 13.75 -5.49
C THR A 6 0.59 12.60 -5.19
N ALA A 7 1.85 12.72 -5.60
CA ALA A 7 2.87 11.76 -5.23
C ALA A 7 3.14 11.86 -3.72
N LEU A 8 3.13 10.71 -3.04
CA LEU A 8 3.47 10.64 -1.62
C LEU A 8 5.00 10.58 -1.47
N PRO A 9 5.56 11.27 -0.46
CA PRO A 9 7.00 11.27 -0.23
C PRO A 9 7.47 9.88 0.20
N GLY A 10 8.74 9.60 -0.10
CA GLY A 10 9.40 8.35 0.29
C GLY A 10 9.24 7.21 -0.72
N LYS A 11 9.71 6.03 -0.30
CA LYS A 11 9.61 4.77 -1.03
C LYS A 11 8.85 3.77 -0.17
N PHE A 12 8.11 2.90 -0.83
CA PHE A 12 7.30 1.89 -0.18
C PHE A 12 7.78 0.50 -0.57
N CYS A 13 7.41 -0.46 0.28
CA CYS A 13 7.65 -1.87 0.08
C CYS A 13 6.34 -2.64 0.26
N VAL A 14 6.09 -3.61 -0.60
CA VAL A 14 5.02 -4.61 -0.42
C VAL A 14 5.66 -5.95 -0.05
N VAL A 15 5.28 -6.49 1.10
CA VAL A 15 5.75 -7.78 1.61
C VAL A 15 4.58 -8.75 1.63
N ARG A 16 4.80 -9.95 1.07
CA ARG A 16 3.87 -11.08 1.15
C ARG A 16 4.27 -11.98 2.31
N GLN A 17 3.28 -12.42 3.07
CA GLN A 17 3.39 -13.38 4.17
C GLN A 17 2.33 -14.48 4.00
N ASP A 18 2.46 -15.58 4.76
CA ASP A 18 1.44 -16.63 4.80
C ASP A 18 0.08 -16.11 5.24
N LYS A 19 -0.99 -16.72 4.71
CA LYS A 19 -2.39 -16.34 4.98
C LYS A 19 -2.79 -16.31 6.45
N ASP A 20 -2.10 -17.06 7.31
CA ASP A 20 -2.36 -17.14 8.75
C ASP A 20 -1.25 -16.48 9.59
N ALA A 21 -0.25 -15.87 8.94
CA ALA A 21 0.84 -15.20 9.66
C ALA A 21 0.31 -14.05 10.52
N ALA A 22 0.88 -13.91 11.72
CA ALA A 22 0.67 -12.72 12.54
C ALA A 22 1.31 -11.48 11.87
N LEU A 23 0.90 -10.29 12.30
CA LEU A 23 1.62 -9.08 11.92
C LEU A 23 3.03 -9.12 12.55
N PRO A 24 4.10 -8.91 11.77
CA PRO A 24 5.45 -8.93 12.31
C PRO A 24 5.72 -7.67 13.13
N ASP A 25 6.63 -7.77 14.12
CA ASP A 25 6.91 -6.67 15.06
C ASP A 25 7.44 -5.40 14.40
N TRP A 26 8.06 -5.51 13.22
CA TRP A 26 8.53 -4.36 12.45
C TRP A 26 7.40 -3.61 11.73
N PHE A 27 6.23 -4.23 11.55
CA PHE A 27 5.13 -3.63 10.81
C PHE A 27 4.30 -2.68 11.70
N SER A 28 4.05 -1.47 11.19
CA SER A 28 3.29 -0.44 11.90
C SER A 28 2.22 0.17 11.01
N LEU A 29 0.97 0.18 11.47
CA LEU A 29 -0.16 0.90 10.84
C LEU A 29 -0.17 2.40 11.17
N LYS A 30 0.79 2.90 11.95
CA LYS A 30 0.88 4.33 12.31
C LYS A 30 1.59 5.17 11.24
N SER A 31 2.22 4.54 10.25
CA SER A 31 2.92 5.25 9.18
C SER A 31 1.95 5.99 8.25
N PRO A 32 2.35 7.09 7.58
CA PRO A 32 1.45 7.93 6.77
C PRO A 32 0.73 7.18 5.64
N LEU A 33 1.33 6.10 5.14
CA LEU A 33 0.68 5.12 4.28
C LEU A 33 1.16 3.73 4.70
N ALA A 34 0.24 2.94 5.23
CA ALA A 34 0.44 1.54 5.57
C ALA A 34 -0.86 0.77 5.33
N CYS A 35 -0.75 -0.50 4.94
CA CYS A 35 -1.90 -1.38 4.74
C CYS A 35 -1.54 -2.81 5.13
N ALA A 36 -2.47 -3.49 5.78
CA ALA A 36 -2.46 -4.94 5.94
C ALA A 36 -3.72 -5.50 5.28
N CYS A 37 -3.54 -6.30 4.24
CA CYS A 37 -4.63 -6.93 3.51
C CYS A 37 -4.48 -8.44 3.66
N ARG A 38 -5.47 -9.08 4.28
CA ARG A 38 -5.53 -10.54 4.39
C ARG A 38 -6.61 -11.09 3.46
N THR A 39 -6.24 -12.08 2.67
CA THR A 39 -7.15 -12.85 1.82
C THR A 39 -7.16 -14.31 2.28
N ALA A 40 -7.86 -15.17 1.55
CA ALA A 40 -7.79 -16.61 1.76
C ALA A 40 -6.40 -17.20 1.42
N ASP A 41 -5.59 -16.47 0.64
CA ASP A 41 -4.35 -16.99 0.06
C ASP A 41 -3.10 -16.41 0.73
N GLU A 42 -3.17 -15.19 1.26
CA GLU A 42 -2.00 -14.48 1.78
C GLU A 42 -2.33 -13.36 2.78
N LEU A 43 -1.27 -12.87 3.44
CA LEU A 43 -1.24 -11.57 4.09
C LEU A 43 -0.26 -10.66 3.33
N SER A 44 -0.79 -9.59 2.74
CA SER A 44 -0.01 -8.56 2.05
C SER A 44 0.15 -7.31 2.92
N LEU A 45 1.38 -6.86 3.10
CA LEU A 45 1.74 -5.70 3.93
C LEU A 45 2.37 -4.60 3.07
N LEU A 46 1.76 -3.43 3.03
CA LEU A 46 2.35 -2.21 2.48
C LEU A 46 2.92 -1.36 3.62
N SER A 47 4.18 -0.99 3.53
CA SER A 47 4.87 -0.18 4.55
C SER A 47 5.90 0.76 3.92
N PRO A 48 6.28 1.88 4.56
CA PRO A 48 7.47 2.62 4.15
C PRO A 48 8.68 1.70 4.08
N GLN A 49 9.44 1.77 3.00
CA GLN A 49 10.55 0.83 2.76
C GLN A 49 11.61 0.86 3.86
N GLN A 50 11.82 2.02 4.49
CA GLN A 50 12.79 2.21 5.57
C GLN A 50 12.41 1.44 6.85
N ASP A 51 11.12 1.12 7.03
CA ASP A 51 10.61 0.39 8.18
C ASP A 51 10.70 -1.14 7.95
N VAL A 52 10.93 -1.58 6.70
CA VAL A 52 11.03 -2.99 6.33
C VAL A 52 12.48 -3.47 6.43
N PRO A 53 12.78 -4.46 7.31
CA PRO A 53 14.14 -5.00 7.44
C PRO A 53 14.71 -5.47 6.09
N ALA A 54 16.00 -5.23 5.85
CA ALA A 54 16.64 -5.52 4.57
C ALA A 54 16.56 -7.01 4.17
N ALA A 55 16.56 -7.91 5.16
CA ALA A 55 16.48 -9.36 4.95
C ALA A 55 15.08 -9.86 4.56
N VAL A 56 14.03 -9.05 4.75
CA VAL A 56 12.66 -9.44 4.41
C VAL A 56 12.47 -9.29 2.89
N PRO A 57 12.11 -10.35 2.16
CA PRO A 57 11.83 -10.26 0.73
C PRO A 57 10.54 -9.46 0.49
N GLY A 58 10.51 -8.69 -0.59
CA GLY A 58 9.36 -7.87 -0.95
C GLY A 58 9.62 -7.02 -2.18
N GLU A 59 8.56 -6.50 -2.78
CA GLU A 59 8.62 -5.55 -3.88
C GLU A 59 9.02 -4.18 -3.34
N ARG A 60 10.20 -3.69 -3.71
CA ARG A 60 10.83 -2.49 -3.14
C ARG A 60 10.88 -1.34 -4.15
N ASN A 61 11.19 -0.16 -3.63
CA ASN A 61 11.35 1.11 -4.34
C ASN A 61 10.06 1.62 -4.99
N LEU A 62 8.91 1.18 -4.48
CA LEU A 62 7.60 1.59 -4.96
C LEU A 62 7.34 3.07 -4.63
N ARG A 63 6.60 3.72 -5.52
CA ARG A 63 6.07 5.08 -5.32
C ARG A 63 4.56 5.00 -5.17
N ALA A 64 4.03 5.79 -4.24
CA ALA A 64 2.60 5.86 -4.02
C ALA A 64 2.05 7.19 -4.52
N PHE A 65 0.84 7.15 -5.07
CA PHE A 65 0.09 8.32 -5.48
C PHE A 65 -1.25 8.32 -4.73
N LYS A 66 -1.68 9.50 -4.28
CA LYS A 66 -2.98 9.72 -3.66
C LYS A 66 -3.87 10.49 -4.63
N VAL A 67 -5.10 10.02 -4.85
CA VAL A 67 -6.13 10.81 -5.53
C VAL A 67 -6.58 11.94 -4.58
N ALA A 68 -6.64 13.18 -5.07
CA ALA A 68 -7.01 14.32 -4.24
C ALA A 68 -8.46 14.24 -3.74
N GLY A 69 -8.68 14.66 -2.49
CA GLY A 69 -9.98 14.66 -1.82
C GLY A 69 -10.32 13.32 -1.14
N PRO A 70 -11.37 13.28 -0.30
CA PRO A 70 -12.02 12.02 0.06
C PRO A 70 -12.67 11.43 -1.20
N LEU A 71 -12.58 10.11 -1.36
CA LEU A 71 -13.35 9.40 -2.38
C LEU A 71 -14.66 8.93 -1.75
N GLU A 72 -15.78 9.42 -2.26
CA GLU A 72 -17.10 8.95 -1.86
C GLU A 72 -17.30 7.49 -2.30
N PHE A 73 -17.94 6.66 -1.48
CA PHE A 73 -18.16 5.24 -1.83
C PHE A 73 -19.03 5.03 -3.07
N THR A 74 -19.77 6.05 -3.50
CA THR A 74 -20.56 6.06 -4.74
C THR A 74 -19.72 6.36 -5.98
N GLN A 75 -18.50 6.86 -5.82
CA GLN A 75 -17.59 7.11 -6.94
C GLN A 75 -17.02 5.81 -7.47
N THR A 76 -17.39 5.48 -8.70
CA THR A 76 -16.88 4.32 -9.43
C THR A 76 -16.05 4.76 -10.63
N GLY A 77 -15.31 3.84 -11.24
CA GLY A 77 -14.48 4.14 -12.42
C GLY A 77 -13.18 4.92 -12.14
N ILE A 78 -12.87 5.22 -10.87
CA ILE A 78 -11.63 5.91 -10.50
C ILE A 78 -10.39 5.17 -10.98
N LEU A 79 -10.28 3.87 -10.66
CA LEU A 79 -9.14 3.06 -11.08
C LEU A 79 -9.06 2.92 -12.61
N ALA A 80 -10.21 2.74 -13.28
CA ALA A 80 -10.27 2.66 -14.74
C ALA A 80 -9.73 3.94 -15.40
N ALA A 81 -10.01 5.12 -14.83
CA ALA A 81 -9.49 6.38 -15.34
C ALA A 81 -8.01 6.64 -15.02
N ILE A 82 -7.42 5.94 -14.04
CA ILE A 82 -5.98 6.01 -13.74
C ILE A 82 -5.19 5.10 -14.66
N ALA A 83 -5.74 3.93 -15.01
CA ALA A 83 -5.06 2.89 -15.77
C ALA A 83 -5.23 3.00 -17.31
N ALA A 84 -6.17 3.83 -17.77
CA ALA A 84 -6.41 4.12 -19.19
C ALA A 84 -5.34 5.06 -19.76
#